data_AF-A0A7Z7CBG6-F1
#
_entry.id   AF-A0A7Z7CBG6-F1
#
_cell.length_a   1.000
_cell.length_b   1.000
_cell.length_c   1.000
_cell.angle_alpha   90.00
_cell.angle_beta   90.00
_cell.angle_gamma   90.00
#
_symmetry.space_group_name_H-M   'P 1'
#
loop_
_entity.id
_entity.type
_entity.pdbx_description
1 polymer ?
#
loop_
_entity_poly.entity_id
_entity_poly.type
_entity_poly.pdbx_seq_one_letter_code
_entity_poly.pdbx_strand_id
1 'polypeptide(L)'
;MSDLNHNNNEQPDLSTISGEEKLQALRDLIDLTDNHLAQQILTIGMDSREEDLVRIEAWRALGMAGTSALLGEILHAAAQLVRNPEEDEDVQNYVLQTLALLPITEAEIKLAQEVLEGEAYILVKAAAFAILVAHQHVSGATSALESLQYDPDFGASAKRVLHLN
;
A
#
# COMPACT_ATOMS: atom_id res chain seq x y z
N MET A 1 34.55 -3.98 35.67
CA MET A 1 34.10 -4.63 34.42
C MET A 1 32.95 -3.79 33.94
N SER A 2 33.21 -2.97 32.93
CA SER A 2 32.28 -1.93 32.49
C SER A 2 31.32 -2.50 31.46
N ASP A 3 30.04 -2.28 31.68
CA ASP A 3 28.94 -2.61 30.79
C ASP A 3 29.11 -1.89 29.45
N LEU A 4 29.30 -2.67 28.38
CA LEU A 4 29.28 -2.16 27.01
C LEU A 4 27.83 -2.10 26.54
N ASN A 5 27.23 -0.95 26.79
CA ASN A 5 25.98 -0.48 26.23
C ASN A 5 26.15 -0.37 24.69
N HIS A 6 25.79 -1.40 23.92
CA HIS A 6 25.64 -1.30 22.47
C HIS A 6 24.24 -0.76 22.15
N ASN A 7 24.06 0.54 22.36
CA ASN A 7 23.01 1.29 21.66
C ASN A 7 23.50 1.55 20.23
N ASN A 8 23.42 0.54 19.36
CA ASN A 8 23.59 0.76 17.91
C ASN A 8 22.20 0.95 17.29
N ASN A 9 21.62 2.14 17.51
CA ASN A 9 20.49 2.65 16.73
C ASN A 9 20.96 3.13 15.34
N GLU A 10 21.80 2.36 14.67
CA GLU A 10 22.11 2.61 13.25
C GLU A 10 21.07 1.83 12.45
N GLN A 11 19.93 2.48 12.18
CA GLN A 11 19.02 1.98 11.15
C GLN A 11 19.83 1.87 9.84
N PRO A 12 19.77 0.72 9.14
CA PRO A 12 20.56 0.51 7.94
C PRO A 12 20.19 1.54 6.88
N ASP A 13 21.20 2.21 6.30
CA ASP A 13 21.02 3.05 5.13
C ASP A 13 20.74 2.17 3.91
N LEU A 14 19.46 2.00 3.61
CA LEU A 14 18.99 1.10 2.55
C LEU A 14 19.53 1.50 1.18
N SER A 15 20.01 2.73 0.99
CA SER A 15 20.55 3.21 -0.28
C SER A 15 21.92 2.59 -0.65
N THR A 16 22.60 1.98 0.31
CA THR A 16 24.00 1.51 0.15
C THR A 16 24.16 -0.01 0.09
N ILE A 17 23.09 -0.75 0.39
CA ILE A 17 23.12 -2.22 0.50
C ILE A 17 22.56 -2.89 -0.77
N SER A 18 22.88 -4.17 -0.96
CA SER A 18 22.44 -4.94 -2.14
C SER A 18 20.92 -5.21 -2.14
N GLY A 19 20.36 -5.61 -3.29
CA GLY A 19 18.92 -5.91 -3.40
C GLY A 19 18.42 -6.99 -2.43
N GLU A 20 19.19 -8.07 -2.23
CA GLU A 20 18.86 -9.13 -1.27
C GLU A 20 18.88 -8.63 0.18
N GLU A 21 19.87 -7.81 0.53
CA GLU A 21 19.96 -7.20 1.85
C GLU A 21 18.84 -6.19 2.10
N LYS A 22 18.48 -5.36 1.10
CA LYS A 22 17.30 -4.48 1.15
C LYS A 22 16.04 -5.29 1.40
N LEU A 23 15.83 -6.35 0.62
CA LEU A 23 14.66 -7.21 0.72
C LEU A 23 14.52 -7.80 2.13
N GLN A 24 15.61 -8.31 2.69
CA GLN A 24 15.61 -8.87 4.04
C GLN A 24 15.38 -7.79 5.11
N ALA A 25 16.02 -6.61 4.99
CA ALA A 25 15.82 -5.51 5.91
C ALA A 25 14.37 -5.00 5.91
N LEU A 26 13.74 -4.89 4.73
CA LEU A 26 12.32 -4.55 4.61
C LEU A 26 11.42 -5.62 5.25
N ARG A 27 11.78 -6.91 5.10
CA ARG A 27 11.04 -8.02 5.72
C ARG A 27 11.09 -8.02 7.24
N ASP A 28 12.23 -7.69 7.80
CA ASP A 28 12.47 -7.70 9.24
C ASP A 28 11.88 -6.45 9.94
N LEU A 29 11.39 -5.47 9.18
CA LEU A 29 10.79 -4.26 9.72
C LEU A 29 9.46 -4.56 10.43
N ILE A 30 9.36 -4.18 11.71
CA ILE A 30 8.18 -4.37 12.57
C ILE A 30 7.43 -3.08 12.88
N ASP A 31 8.06 -1.92 12.69
CA ASP A 31 7.48 -0.60 12.86
C ASP A 31 8.08 0.41 11.87
N LEU A 32 7.38 1.51 11.62
CA LEU A 32 7.85 2.57 10.74
C LEU A 32 7.48 3.95 11.30
N THR A 33 8.11 4.31 12.41
CA THR A 33 7.90 5.62 13.07
C THR A 33 8.94 6.67 12.67
N ASP A 34 10.09 6.25 12.13
CA ASP A 34 11.15 7.15 11.69
C ASP A 34 10.83 7.72 10.30
N ASN A 35 10.72 9.05 10.20
CA ASN A 35 10.39 9.72 8.94
C ASN A 35 11.49 9.61 7.89
N HIS A 36 12.76 9.57 8.31
CA HIS A 36 13.87 9.41 7.38
C HIS A 36 13.87 8.00 6.77
N LEU A 37 13.67 6.97 7.59
CA LEU A 37 13.50 5.60 7.10
C LEU A 37 12.26 5.48 6.20
N ALA A 38 11.12 6.07 6.60
CA ALA A 38 9.91 6.07 5.78
C ALA A 38 10.15 6.74 4.41
N GLN A 39 10.93 7.83 4.38
CA GLN A 39 11.32 8.48 3.14
C GLN A 39 12.19 7.57 2.26
N GLN A 40 13.18 6.88 2.85
CA GLN A 40 14.04 5.94 2.11
C GLN A 40 13.22 4.79 1.51
N ILE A 41 12.31 4.20 2.29
CA ILE A 41 11.44 3.11 1.83
C ILE A 41 10.51 3.62 0.71
N LEU A 42 9.95 4.82 0.84
CA LEU A 42 9.16 5.43 -0.23
C LEU A 42 9.96 5.63 -1.51
N THR A 43 11.21 6.10 -1.39
CA THR A 43 12.11 6.23 -2.54
C THR A 43 12.36 4.88 -3.22
N ILE A 44 12.57 3.81 -2.46
CA ILE A 44 12.74 2.45 -2.99
C ILE A 44 11.47 1.99 -3.72
N GLY A 45 10.29 2.12 -3.10
CA GLY A 45 9.02 1.69 -3.69
C GLY A 45 8.69 2.42 -5.01
N MET A 46 9.18 3.65 -5.17
CA MET A 46 8.96 4.47 -6.37
C MET A 46 10.05 4.32 -7.45
N ASP A 47 11.17 3.67 -7.17
CA ASP A 47 12.28 3.55 -8.13
C ASP A 47 12.06 2.36 -9.07
N SER A 48 11.65 2.63 -10.31
CA SER A 48 11.42 1.60 -11.34
C SER A 48 12.69 0.87 -11.80
N ARG A 49 13.87 1.20 -11.26
CA ARG A 49 15.13 0.48 -11.49
C ARG A 49 15.41 -0.58 -10.43
N GLU A 50 14.70 -0.53 -9.30
CA GLU A 50 14.76 -1.57 -8.27
C GLU A 50 13.98 -2.80 -8.72
N GLU A 51 14.36 -3.97 -8.21
CA GLU A 51 13.64 -5.21 -8.47
C GLU A 51 12.22 -5.13 -7.91
N ASP A 52 11.22 -5.63 -8.66
CA ASP A 52 9.81 -5.53 -8.26
C ASP A 52 9.55 -6.15 -6.89
N LEU A 53 10.24 -7.25 -6.53
CA LEU A 53 10.15 -7.84 -5.19
C LEU A 53 10.60 -6.88 -4.08
N VAL A 54 11.66 -6.10 -4.31
CA VAL A 54 12.13 -5.10 -3.33
C VAL A 54 11.12 -3.97 -3.22
N ARG A 55 10.57 -3.52 -4.35
CA ARG A 55 9.53 -2.47 -4.40
C ARG A 55 8.24 -2.92 -3.69
N ILE A 56 7.82 -4.17 -3.91
CA ILE A 56 6.68 -4.80 -3.26
C ILE A 56 6.87 -4.82 -1.74
N GLU A 57 8.04 -5.26 -1.25
CA GLU A 57 8.30 -5.27 0.20
C GLU A 57 8.41 -3.86 0.77
N ALA A 58 8.88 -2.89 -0.02
CA ALA A 58 8.90 -1.48 0.39
C ALA A 58 7.48 -0.94 0.59
N TRP A 59 6.56 -1.22 -0.35
CA TRP A 59 5.15 -0.86 -0.21
C TRP A 59 4.50 -1.56 0.98
N ARG A 60 4.73 -2.87 1.15
CA ARG A 60 4.27 -3.60 2.33
C ARG A 60 4.74 -2.93 3.63
N ALA A 61 6.00 -2.52 3.70
CA ALA A 61 6.57 -1.82 4.85
C ALA A 61 5.91 -0.45 5.09
N LEU A 62 5.60 0.30 4.03
CA LEU A 62 4.89 1.58 4.13
C LEU A 62 3.48 1.44 4.71
N GLY A 63 2.89 0.25 4.71
CA GLY A 63 1.61 -0.03 5.39
C GLY A 63 1.64 0.24 6.91
N MET A 64 2.83 0.33 7.51
CA MET A 64 3.02 0.70 8.92
C MET A 64 3.08 2.22 9.15
N ALA A 65 3.11 3.04 8.10
CA ALA A 65 3.32 4.48 8.18
C ALA A 65 2.05 5.30 8.49
N GLY A 66 1.01 4.69 9.09
CA GLY A 66 -0.29 5.34 9.29
C GLY A 66 -0.27 6.60 10.16
N THR A 67 0.75 6.76 11.00
CA THR A 67 0.94 7.98 11.83
C THR A 67 2.16 8.80 11.41
N SER A 68 2.78 8.46 10.27
CA SER A 68 3.95 9.15 9.75
C SER A 68 3.59 10.56 9.29
N ALA A 69 4.55 11.50 9.43
CA ALA A 69 4.40 12.83 8.86
C ALA A 69 4.36 12.80 7.31
N LEU A 70 4.86 11.71 6.71
CA LEU A 70 4.90 11.49 5.26
C LEU A 70 3.63 10.83 4.71
N LEU A 71 2.59 10.57 5.52
CA LEU A 71 1.39 9.86 5.07
C LEU A 71 0.81 10.47 3.78
N GLY A 72 0.68 11.80 3.71
CA GLY A 72 0.18 12.48 2.51
C GLY A 72 1.03 12.24 1.27
N GLU A 73 2.36 12.18 1.41
CA GLU A 73 3.28 11.89 0.31
C GLU A 73 3.19 10.43 -0.14
N ILE A 74 3.06 9.51 0.81
CA ILE A 74 2.87 8.07 0.56
C ILE A 74 1.57 7.83 -0.21
N LEU A 75 0.45 8.44 0.22
CA LEU A 75 -0.84 8.32 -0.48
C LEU A 75 -0.77 8.91 -1.89
N HIS A 76 -0.11 10.05 -2.06
CA HIS A 76 0.09 10.66 -3.36
C HIS A 76 0.90 9.77 -4.31
N ALA A 77 2.01 9.23 -3.82
CA ALA A 77 2.88 8.31 -4.56
C ALA A 77 2.15 7.02 -4.94
N ALA A 78 1.35 6.46 -4.03
CA ALA A 78 0.53 5.27 -4.30
C ALA A 78 -0.44 5.52 -5.47
N ALA A 79 -1.12 6.67 -5.46
CA ALA A 79 -2.04 7.05 -6.52
C ALA A 79 -1.35 7.25 -7.88
N GLN A 80 -0.06 7.64 -7.90
CA GLN A 80 0.72 7.72 -9.13
C GLN A 80 1.03 6.33 -9.70
N LEU A 81 1.49 5.39 -8.87
CA LEU A 81 1.82 4.03 -9.31
C LEU A 81 0.59 3.27 -9.79
N VAL A 82 -0.52 3.33 -9.05
CA VAL A 82 -1.76 2.64 -9.41
C VAL A 82 -2.31 3.12 -10.76
N ARG A 83 -2.11 4.40 -11.10
CA ARG A 83 -2.58 4.98 -12.37
C ARG A 83 -1.57 4.82 -13.51
N ASN A 84 -0.37 4.29 -13.26
CA ASN A 84 0.62 4.09 -14.30
C ASN A 84 0.32 2.78 -15.06
N PRO A 85 -0.10 2.84 -16.34
CA PRO A 85 -0.44 1.64 -17.11
C PRO A 85 0.78 0.77 -17.46
N GLU A 86 2.00 1.31 -17.34
CA GLU A 86 3.24 0.58 -17.58
C GLU A 86 3.82 -0.02 -16.29
N GLU A 87 3.16 0.17 -15.14
CA GLU A 87 3.60 -0.41 -13.88
C GLU A 87 3.25 -1.89 -13.82
N ASP A 88 4.10 -2.67 -13.15
CA ASP A 88 3.86 -4.08 -12.92
C ASP A 88 2.62 -4.29 -12.04
N GLU A 89 1.78 -5.26 -12.43
CA GLU A 89 0.50 -5.53 -11.78
C GLU A 89 0.67 -6.02 -10.33
N ASP A 90 1.76 -6.72 -10.01
CA ASP A 90 2.06 -7.14 -8.64
C ASP A 90 2.46 -5.95 -7.77
N VAL A 91 3.21 -4.99 -8.32
CA VAL A 91 3.53 -3.73 -7.63
C VAL A 91 2.25 -2.94 -7.38
N GLN A 92 1.39 -2.74 -8.39
CA GLN A 92 0.11 -2.04 -8.23
C GLN A 92 -0.79 -2.72 -7.18
N ASN A 93 -0.86 -4.05 -7.20
CA ASN A 93 -1.60 -4.85 -6.24
C ASN A 93 -1.12 -4.58 -4.80
N TYR A 94 0.20 -4.61 -4.55
CA TYR A 94 0.75 -4.35 -3.22
C TYR A 94 0.62 -2.89 -2.79
N VAL A 95 0.67 -1.93 -3.71
CA VAL A 95 0.36 -0.52 -3.43
C VAL A 95 -1.08 -0.38 -2.92
N LEU A 96 -2.05 -1.02 -3.58
CA LEU A 96 -3.45 -0.99 -3.15
C LEU A 96 -3.67 -1.71 -1.81
N GLN A 97 -3.01 -2.85 -1.60
CA GLN A 97 -3.02 -3.54 -0.29
C GLN A 97 -2.45 -2.64 0.82
N THR A 98 -1.42 -1.84 0.51
CA THR A 98 -0.86 -0.86 1.43
C THR A 98 -1.89 0.20 1.81
N LEU A 99 -2.63 0.74 0.83
CA LEU A 99 -3.71 1.70 1.08
C LEU A 99 -4.84 1.12 1.94
N ALA A 100 -5.12 -0.18 1.86
CA ALA A 100 -6.10 -0.81 2.73
C ALA A 100 -5.70 -0.80 4.22
N LEU A 101 -4.40 -0.64 4.54
CA LEU A 101 -3.87 -0.59 5.91
C LEU A 101 -3.73 0.84 6.45
N LEU A 102 -3.60 1.81 5.57
CA LEU A 102 -3.33 3.20 5.95
C LEU A 102 -4.62 3.98 6.26
N PRO A 103 -4.56 5.03 7.09
CA PRO A 103 -5.61 6.02 7.15
C PRO A 103 -5.71 6.72 5.79
N ILE A 104 -6.88 6.59 5.15
CA ILE A 104 -7.12 7.17 3.84
C ILE A 104 -8.27 8.17 3.86
N THR A 105 -8.45 8.86 2.74
CA THR A 105 -9.51 9.84 2.52
C THR A 105 -10.44 9.40 1.38
N GLU A 106 -11.43 10.22 1.07
CA GLU A 106 -12.31 10.02 -0.10
C GLU A 106 -11.52 9.97 -1.42
N ALA A 107 -10.32 10.55 -1.50
CA ALA A 107 -9.49 10.50 -2.70
C ALA A 107 -9.04 9.08 -3.04
N GLU A 108 -8.63 8.30 -2.03
CA GLU A 108 -8.21 6.92 -2.22
C GLU A 108 -9.41 5.98 -2.44
N ILE A 109 -10.58 6.30 -1.88
CA ILE A 109 -11.83 5.60 -2.22
C ILE A 109 -12.16 5.78 -3.71
N LYS A 110 -12.00 7.00 -4.24
CA LYS A 110 -12.18 7.27 -5.67
C LYS A 110 -11.15 6.54 -6.53
N LEU A 111 -9.90 6.51 -6.10
CA LEU A 111 -8.86 5.72 -6.78
C LEU A 111 -9.24 4.23 -6.83
N ALA A 112 -9.69 3.65 -5.72
CA ALA A 112 -10.14 2.26 -5.69
C ALA A 112 -11.32 2.01 -6.64
N GLN A 113 -12.27 2.95 -6.69
CA GLN A 113 -13.39 2.88 -7.63
C GLN A 113 -12.94 2.97 -9.10
N GLU A 114 -12.01 3.88 -9.43
CA GLU A 114 -11.40 4.01 -10.77
C GLU A 114 -10.78 2.67 -11.23
N VAL A 115 -10.07 1.97 -10.34
CA VAL A 115 -9.46 0.67 -10.63
C VAL A 115 -10.52 -0.41 -10.88
N LEU A 116 -11.57 -0.45 -10.08
CA LEU A 116 -12.65 -1.45 -10.19
C LEU A 116 -13.44 -1.29 -11.50
N GLU A 117 -13.72 -0.05 -11.87
CA GLU A 117 -14.45 0.31 -13.09
C GLU A 117 -13.58 0.20 -14.36
N GLY A 118 -12.25 0.20 -14.21
CA GLY A 118 -11.30 0.09 -15.31
C GLY A 118 -11.07 -1.34 -15.82
N GLU A 119 -10.02 -1.51 -16.63
CA GLU A 119 -9.62 -2.80 -17.22
C GLU A 119 -8.45 -3.47 -16.48
N ALA A 120 -8.22 -3.09 -15.22
CA ALA A 120 -7.12 -3.63 -14.42
C ALA A 120 -7.26 -5.15 -14.21
N TYR A 121 -6.12 -5.83 -14.05
CA TYR A 121 -6.09 -7.26 -13.74
C TYR A 121 -6.87 -7.60 -12.48
N ILE A 122 -7.47 -8.80 -12.43
CA ILE A 122 -8.41 -9.18 -11.38
C ILE A 122 -7.83 -9.10 -9.96
N LEU A 123 -6.51 -9.36 -9.79
CA LEU A 123 -5.87 -9.21 -8.48
C LEU A 123 -5.74 -7.75 -8.04
N VAL A 124 -5.44 -6.85 -8.98
CA VAL A 124 -5.40 -5.39 -8.75
C VAL A 124 -6.80 -4.89 -8.38
N LYS A 125 -7.83 -5.33 -9.12
CA LYS A 125 -9.23 -5.06 -8.77
C LYS A 125 -9.61 -5.61 -7.39
N ALA A 126 -9.19 -6.82 -7.05
CA ALA A 126 -9.46 -7.40 -5.74
C ALA A 126 -8.82 -6.59 -4.60
N ALA A 127 -7.60 -6.06 -4.80
CA ALA A 127 -6.96 -5.17 -3.84
C ALA A 127 -7.69 -3.82 -3.72
N ALA A 128 -8.15 -3.24 -4.83
CA ALA A 128 -8.99 -2.04 -4.79
C ALA A 128 -10.33 -2.29 -4.07
N PHE A 129 -10.96 -3.44 -4.28
CA PHE A 129 -12.16 -3.82 -3.53
C PHE A 129 -11.88 -3.91 -2.03
N ALA A 130 -10.73 -4.48 -1.63
CA ALA A 130 -10.34 -4.59 -0.22
C ALA A 130 -10.22 -3.21 0.47
N ILE A 131 -9.81 -2.16 -0.25
CA ILE A 131 -9.81 -0.78 0.27
C ILE A 131 -11.22 -0.35 0.66
N LEU A 132 -12.22 -0.56 -0.21
CA LEU A 132 -13.60 -0.20 0.08
C LEU A 132 -14.15 -0.94 1.31
N VAL A 133 -13.79 -2.22 1.44
CA VAL A 133 -14.22 -3.05 2.58
C VAL A 133 -13.58 -2.61 3.89
N ALA A 134 -12.28 -2.32 3.88
CA ALA A 134 -11.53 -1.87 5.06
C ALA A 134 -12.01 -0.49 5.55
N HIS A 135 -12.43 0.37 4.62
CA HIS A 135 -12.69 1.79 4.87
C HIS A 135 -14.16 2.18 4.66
N GLN A 136 -15.11 1.31 4.99
CA GLN A 136 -16.57 1.57 4.88
C GLN A 136 -17.05 2.84 5.61
N HIS A 137 -16.29 3.32 6.58
CA HIS A 137 -16.59 4.54 7.33
C HIS A 137 -16.18 5.83 6.60
N VAL A 138 -15.35 5.73 5.55
CA VAL A 138 -14.90 6.86 4.74
C VAL A 138 -15.98 7.23 3.72
N SER A 139 -16.19 8.53 3.51
CA SER A 139 -17.13 9.08 2.53
C SER A 139 -16.95 8.41 1.16
N GLY A 140 -18.07 8.00 0.54
CA GLY A 140 -18.09 7.34 -0.76
C GLY A 140 -17.90 5.82 -0.75
N ALA A 141 -17.31 5.22 0.30
CA ALA A 141 -16.99 3.79 0.30
C ALA A 141 -18.24 2.89 0.19
N THR A 142 -19.27 3.17 0.99
CA THR A 142 -20.55 2.44 0.93
C THR A 142 -21.23 2.59 -0.42
N SER A 143 -21.24 3.79 -1.01
CA SER A 143 -21.85 4.01 -2.32
C SER A 143 -21.10 3.30 -3.45
N ALA A 144 -19.76 3.22 -3.37
CA ALA A 144 -18.96 2.41 -4.29
C ALA A 144 -19.22 0.91 -4.12
N LEU A 145 -19.40 0.42 -2.88
CA LEU A 145 -19.84 -0.97 -2.67
C LEU A 145 -21.24 -1.22 -3.22
N GLU A 146 -22.15 -0.25 -3.11
CA GLU A 146 -23.51 -0.37 -3.62
C GLU A 146 -23.55 -0.47 -5.15
N SER A 147 -22.71 0.28 -5.87
CA SER A 147 -22.64 0.21 -7.33
C SER A 147 -22.16 -1.17 -7.82
N LEU A 148 -21.35 -1.86 -7.01
CA LEU A 148 -20.80 -3.18 -7.34
C LEU A 148 -21.78 -4.34 -7.12
N GLN A 149 -22.97 -4.15 -6.55
CA GLN A 149 -23.87 -5.27 -6.21
C GLN A 149 -24.24 -6.20 -7.37
N TYR A 150 -24.17 -5.71 -8.61
CA TYR A 150 -24.45 -6.47 -9.83
C TYR A 150 -23.20 -6.73 -10.67
N ASP A 151 -22.03 -6.35 -10.16
CA ASP A 151 -20.76 -6.65 -10.78
C ASP A 151 -20.56 -8.18 -10.84
N PRO A 152 -20.12 -8.74 -11.98
CA PRO A 152 -19.98 -10.18 -12.16
C PRO A 152 -18.93 -10.80 -11.24
N ASP A 153 -17.89 -10.07 -10.88
CA ASP A 153 -16.77 -10.57 -10.09
C ASP A 153 -16.95 -10.23 -8.60
N PHE A 154 -17.42 -9.02 -8.30
CA PHE A 154 -17.46 -8.49 -6.93
C PHE A 154 -18.86 -8.41 -6.33
N GLY A 155 -19.95 -8.59 -7.09
CA GLY A 155 -21.30 -8.30 -6.60
C GLY A 155 -21.77 -9.17 -5.44
N ALA A 156 -21.43 -10.46 -5.44
CA ALA A 156 -21.73 -11.34 -4.30
C ALA A 156 -20.97 -10.90 -3.02
N SER A 157 -19.73 -10.44 -3.17
CA SER A 157 -18.92 -9.94 -2.06
C SER A 157 -19.41 -8.58 -1.56
N ALA A 158 -19.77 -7.68 -2.47
CA ALA A 158 -20.33 -6.36 -2.14
C ALA A 158 -21.64 -6.48 -1.34
N LYS A 159 -22.57 -7.33 -1.78
CA LYS A 159 -23.82 -7.60 -1.04
C LYS A 159 -23.55 -8.15 0.36
N ARG A 160 -22.60 -9.08 0.48
CA ARG A 160 -22.21 -9.65 1.78
C ARG A 160 -21.70 -8.57 2.74
N VAL A 161 -20.82 -7.69 2.26
CA VAL A 161 -20.26 -6.59 3.05
C VAL A 161 -21.35 -5.58 3.46
N LEU A 162 -22.29 -5.29 2.56
CA LEU A 162 -23.43 -4.41 2.82
C LEU A 162 -24.57 -5.06 3.62
N HIS A 163 -24.43 -6.34 4.01
CA HIS A 163 -25.47 -7.12 4.69
C HIS A 163 -26.80 -7.19 3.91
N LEU A 164 -26.72 -7.27 2.58
CA LEU A 164 -27.86 -7.40 1.67
C LEU A 164 -28.03 -8.89 1.28
N ASN A 165 -29.28 -9.35 1.27
CA ASN A 165 -29.66 -10.72 0.92
C ASN A 165 -29.78 -10.92 -0.59
#